data_AF-A0A3B8RMK6-F1
#
_entry.id   AF-A0A3B8RMK6-F1
#
_cell.length_a   1.000
_cell.length_b   1.000
_cell.length_c   1.000
_cell.angle_alpha   90.00
_cell.angle_beta   90.00
_cell.angle_gamma   90.00
#
_symmetry.space_group_name_H-M   'P 1'
#
loop_
_entity.id
_entity.type
_entity.pdbx_description
1 polymer ?
#
loop_
_entity_poly.entity_id
_entity_poly.type
_entity_poly.pdbx_seq_one_letter_code
_entity_poly.pdbx_strand_id
1 'polypeptide(L)' 'GRYYRSFTLPLKVKEDSIEAQFKDGQLTITVPKAEEAKPKELEIKIK' A
#
# COMPACT_ATOMS: atom_id res chain seq x y z
N GLY A 1 -29.14 3.95 5.77
CA GLY A 1 -28.59 2.58 5.59
C GLY A 1 -27.17 2.52 6.11
N ARG A 2 -26.69 1.35 6.54
CA ARG A 2 -25.28 1.16 6.90
C ARG A 2 -24.51 0.69 5.67
N TYR A 3 -23.33 1.23 5.43
CA TYR A 3 -22.50 0.91 4.27
C TYR A 3 -21.13 0.42 4.74
N TYR A 4 -20.65 -0.67 4.17
CA TYR A 4 -19.38 -1.29 4.52
C TYR A 4 -18.73 -1.85 3.24
N ARG A 5 -17.42 -1.63 3.10
CA ARG A 5 -16.58 -2.26 2.07
C ARG A 5 -15.26 -2.69 2.67
N SER A 6 -14.74 -3.80 2.19
CA SER A 6 -13.42 -4.32 2.52
C SER A 6 -12.66 -4.62 1.22
N PHE A 7 -11.36 -4.36 1.23
CA PHE A 7 -10.47 -4.57 0.10
C PHE A 7 -9.22 -5.29 0.58
N THR A 8 -8.80 -6.31 -0.16
CA THR A 8 -7.50 -6.96 0.05
C THR A 8 -6.49 -6.33 -0.88
N LEU A 9 -5.40 -5.81 -0.31
CA LEU A 9 -4.31 -5.22 -1.09
C LEU A 9 -3.28 -6.31 -1.43
N PRO A 10 -2.74 -6.35 -2.66
CA PRO A 10 -1.86 -7.42 -3.11
C PRO A 10 -0.42 -7.30 -2.58
N LEU A 11 -0.12 -6.23 -1.85
CA LEU A 11 1.22 -5.85 -1.43
C LEU A 11 1.20 -5.31 -0.01
N LYS A 12 2.34 -5.44 0.70
CA LYS A 12 2.48 -4.92 2.05
C LYS A 12 2.39 -3.39 2.05
N VAL A 13 1.72 -2.86 3.05
CA VAL A 13 1.49 -1.42 3.22
C VAL A 13 2.06 -0.95 4.54
N LYS A 14 2.34 0.35 4.64
CA LYS A 14 2.75 0.96 5.91
C LYS A 14 1.49 1.42 6.65
N GLU A 15 0.94 0.51 7.46
CA GLU A 15 -0.36 0.68 8.14
C GLU A 15 -0.44 1.96 8.98
N ASP A 16 0.64 2.31 9.66
CA ASP A 16 0.73 3.51 10.52
C ASP A 16 0.68 4.84 9.74
N SER A 17 0.74 4.79 8.41
CA SER A 17 0.79 5.98 7.53
C SER A 17 -0.38 6.02 6.54
N ILE A 18 -1.47 5.32 6.84
CA ILE A 18 -2.71 5.42 6.04
C ILE A 18 -3.38 6.77 6.32
N GLU A 19 -3.80 7.45 5.25
CA GLU A 19 -4.52 8.70 5.34
C GLU A 19 -5.86 8.62 4.62
N ALA A 20 -6.85 9.39 5.08
CA ALA A 20 -8.15 9.49 4.44
C ALA A 20 -8.64 10.94 4.40
N GLN A 21 -9.26 11.33 3.30
CA GLN A 21 -9.85 12.64 3.10
C GLN A 21 -11.23 12.51 2.45
N PHE A 22 -12.20 13.29 2.94
CA PHE A 22 -13.54 13.35 2.36
C PHE A 22 -13.80 14.77 1.86
N LYS A 23 -14.05 14.90 0.56
CA LYS A 23 -14.30 16.20 -0.09
C LYS A 23 -15.26 16.04 -1.25
N ASP A 24 -16.21 16.96 -1.38
CA ASP A 24 -17.16 17.02 -2.50
C ASP A 24 -17.90 15.69 -2.77
N GLY A 25 -18.23 14.93 -1.72
CA GLY A 25 -18.90 13.64 -1.81
C GLY A 25 -17.99 12.46 -2.14
N GLN A 26 -16.68 12.66 -2.30
CA GLN A 26 -15.69 11.62 -2.56
C GLN A 26 -14.85 11.31 -1.32
N LEU A 27 -14.75 10.03 -0.99
CA LEU A 27 -13.81 9.51 0.00
C LEU A 27 -12.54 9.04 -0.73
N THR A 28 -11.42 9.71 -0.46
CA THR A 28 -10.09 9.34 -0.94
C THR A 28 -9.32 8.71 0.22
N ILE A 29 -8.72 7.54 -0.02
CA ILE A 29 -7.90 6.83 0.95
C ILE A 29 -6.52 6.63 0.33
N THR A 30 -5.49 7.15 0.97
CA THR A 30 -4.10 7.02 0.54
C THR A 30 -3.44 5.95 1.38
N VAL A 31 -3.03 4.86 0.73
CA VAL A 31 -2.38 3.72 1.39
C VAL A 31 -0.94 3.61 0.87
N PRO A 32 0.07 4.05 1.64
CA PRO A 32 1.45 3.98 1.22
C PRO A 32 1.94 2.53 1.18
N LYS A 33 2.69 2.19 0.13
CA LYS A 33 3.37 0.90 0.03
C LYS A 33 4.41 0.80 1.14
N ALA A 34 4.59 -0.41 1.69
CA ALA A 34 5.72 -0.68 2.55
C ALA A 34 7.01 -0.55 1.73
N GLU A 35 8.07 0.01 2.32
CA GLU A 35 9.40 -0.01 1.70
C GLU A 35 9.91 -1.45 1.73
N GLU A 36 9.74 -2.17 0.62
CA GLU A 36 10.48 -3.40 0.38
C GLU A 36 11.93 -2.99 0.09
N ALA A 37 12.83 -3.34 1.02
CA ALA A 37 14.26 -3.14 0.84
C ALA A 37 14.65 -3.63 -0.56
N LYS A 38 15.28 -2.73 -1.32
CA LYS A 38 15.73 -2.94 -2.71
C LYS A 38 16.18 -4.38 -2.93
N PRO A 39 15.77 -5.05 -4.02
CA PRO A 39 16.24 -6.39 -4.31
C PRO A 39 17.77 -6.37 -4.21
N LYS A 40 18.33 -7.20 -3.31
CA LYS A 40 19.77 -7.43 -3.29
C LYS A 40 20.10 -7.98 -4.67
N GLU A 41 20.81 -7.21 -5.49
CA GLU A 41 21.36 -7.71 -6.73
C GLU A 41 22.22 -8.93 -6.37
N LEU A 42 21.70 -10.12 -6.65
CA LEU A 42 22.46 -11.35 -6.55
C LEU A 42 23.29 -11.42 -7.84
N GLU A 43 24.51 -10.88 -7.79
CA GLU A 43 25.52 -11.10 -8.83
C GLU A 43 25.81 -12.60 -8.93
N ILE A 44 25.29 -13.25 -9.97
CA ILE A 44 25.67 -14.63 -10.31
C ILE A 44 27.02 -14.55 -11.03
N LYS A 45 28.11 -14.80 -10.29
CA LYS A 45 29.43 -15.02 -10.90
C LYS A 45 29.48 -16.42 -11.53
N ILE A 46 29.49 -16.46 -12.85
CA ILE A 46 29.79 -17.67 -13.63
C ILE A 46 31.33 -17.83 -13.64
N LYS A 47 31.81 -19.03 -13.31
CA LYS A 47 33.23 -19.43 -13.47
C LYS A 47 33.44 -20.09 -14.83
#